data_AF-A0A966UWY7-F1
#
_entry.id   AF-A0A966UWY7-F1
#
_cell.length_a   1.000
_cell.length_b   1.000
_cell.length_c   1.000
_cell.angle_alpha   90.00
_cell.angle_beta   90.00
_cell.angle_gamma   90.00
#
_symmetry.space_group_name_H-M   'P 1'
#
loop_
_entity.id
_entity.type
_entity.pdbx_description
1 polymer ?
#
loop_
_entity_poly.entity_id
_entity_poly.type
_entity_poly.pdbx_seq_one_letter_code
_entity_poly.pdbx_strand_id
1 'polypeptide(L)'
;MSSVPDNSSPEPSLSETSLDTGKAENPAPQWGIAFITTFTTVFLAELGDKTQLAALLLSAQSGKPVVVFVGASLALISSSLVGVLLGRWLAKVMAPQQLERLAGILMVALGLWLGRQAVVALGPESLPL
;
A
#
# COMPACT_ATOMS: atom_id res chain seq x y z
N MET A 1 -50.66 31.21 55.32
CA MET A 1 -51.43 30.33 54.40
C MET A 1 -50.82 30.47 53.01
N SER A 2 -49.88 29.61 52.64
CA SER A 2 -49.43 29.40 51.25
C SER A 2 -49.21 27.91 51.09
N SER A 3 -50.24 27.23 50.62
CA SER A 3 -50.28 25.80 50.34
C SER A 3 -49.23 25.47 49.28
N VAL A 4 -48.13 24.84 49.73
CA VAL A 4 -47.17 24.14 48.88
C VAL A 4 -47.93 23.08 48.09
N PRO A 5 -47.91 23.09 46.75
CA PRO A 5 -48.59 22.09 45.95
C PRO A 5 -47.81 20.77 45.89
N ASP A 6 -48.63 19.72 45.81
CA ASP A 6 -48.44 18.27 45.82
C ASP A 6 -47.19 17.70 45.11
N ASN A 7 -46.44 16.87 45.85
CA ASN A 7 -45.39 15.98 45.36
C ASN A 7 -46.02 14.63 45.00
N SER A 8 -46.64 14.54 43.83
CA SER A 8 -47.26 13.33 43.30
C SER A 8 -46.81 13.05 41.87
N SER A 9 -45.59 12.54 41.71
CA SER A 9 -45.20 11.81 40.49
C SER A 9 -44.14 10.75 40.80
N PRO A 10 -44.53 9.48 40.96
CA PRO A 10 -43.62 8.35 40.90
C PRO A 10 -43.56 7.85 39.44
N GLU A 11 -42.54 8.22 38.69
CA GLU A 11 -42.29 7.60 37.37
C GLU A 11 -40.80 7.29 37.20
N PRO A 12 -40.35 6.09 37.62
CA PRO A 12 -39.17 5.47 37.05
C PRO A 12 -39.60 4.79 35.73
N SER A 13 -39.70 5.54 34.64
CA SER A 13 -39.99 4.96 33.32
C SER A 13 -38.73 4.36 32.70
N LEU A 14 -38.36 3.19 33.21
CA LEU A 14 -37.60 2.22 32.42
C LEU A 14 -38.53 1.69 31.32
N SER A 15 -38.56 2.36 30.18
CA SER A 15 -39.09 1.79 28.93
C SER A 15 -38.10 2.07 27.80
N GLU A 16 -37.07 1.25 27.80
CA GLU A 16 -36.50 0.66 26.59
C GLU A 16 -35.94 1.64 25.55
N THR A 17 -34.75 2.15 25.84
CA THR A 17 -33.72 2.22 24.80
C THR A 17 -33.37 0.80 24.37
N SER A 18 -34.21 0.18 23.56
CA SER A 18 -33.90 -1.01 22.78
C SER A 18 -34.02 -0.65 21.31
N LEU A 19 -33.17 0.29 20.89
CA LEU A 19 -32.56 0.15 19.56
C LEU A 19 -31.62 -1.06 19.64
N ASP A 20 -32.22 -2.25 19.74
CA ASP A 20 -31.57 -3.51 19.41
C ASP A 20 -31.43 -3.54 17.89
N THR A 21 -30.46 -2.76 17.40
CA THR A 21 -29.77 -3.13 16.17
C THR A 21 -28.53 -3.90 16.59
N GLY A 22 -28.72 -4.95 17.38
CA GLY A 22 -27.79 -6.06 17.54
C GLY A 22 -27.71 -6.86 16.25
N LYS A 23 -27.38 -6.19 15.13
CA LYS A 23 -26.64 -6.91 14.10
C LYS A 23 -25.29 -7.15 14.74
N ALA A 24 -25.12 -8.35 15.27
CA ALA A 24 -23.80 -8.89 15.58
C ALA A 24 -22.99 -8.84 14.28
N GLU A 25 -22.39 -7.69 14.00
CA GLU A 25 -21.19 -7.61 13.21
C GLU A 25 -20.21 -8.45 14.00
N ASN A 26 -20.09 -9.73 13.66
CA ASN A 26 -18.83 -10.39 13.88
C ASN A 26 -17.82 -9.45 13.20
N PRO A 27 -16.92 -8.77 13.94
CA PRO A 27 -15.88 -8.02 13.28
C PRO A 27 -15.14 -9.08 12.50
N ALA A 28 -15.35 -9.12 11.18
CA ALA A 28 -14.61 -10.02 10.32
C ALA A 28 -13.15 -9.86 10.71
N PRO A 29 -12.40 -10.96 10.88
CA PRO A 29 -11.08 -10.93 11.48
C PRO A 29 -10.30 -9.76 10.92
N GLN A 30 -10.03 -8.74 11.73
CA GLN A 30 -9.45 -7.48 11.24
C GLN A 30 -8.11 -7.74 10.53
N TRP A 31 -7.41 -8.79 10.96
CA TRP A 31 -6.20 -9.32 10.31
C TRP A 31 -6.44 -9.86 8.89
N GLY A 32 -7.59 -10.50 8.64
CA GLY A 32 -7.98 -11.01 7.34
C GLY A 32 -8.33 -9.88 6.37
N ILE A 33 -9.03 -8.85 6.84
CA ILE A 33 -9.31 -7.64 6.05
C ILE A 33 -8.00 -6.91 5.72
N ALA A 34 -7.14 -6.67 6.72
CA ALA A 34 -5.84 -6.02 6.53
C ALA A 34 -4.92 -6.80 5.57
N PHE A 35 -4.90 -8.13 5.68
CA PHE A 35 -4.16 -8.99 4.76
C PHE A 35 -4.69 -8.89 3.33
N ILE A 36 -6.00 -9.06 3.13
CA ILE A 36 -6.60 -9.03 1.79
C ILE A 36 -6.45 -7.65 1.15
N THR A 37 -6.68 -6.57 1.90
CA THR A 37 -6.53 -5.20 1.38
C THR A 37 -5.07 -4.92 1.03
N THR A 38 -4.13 -5.16 1.93
CA THR A 38 -2.70 -4.92 1.66
C THR A 38 -2.21 -5.80 0.52
N PHE A 39 -2.54 -7.10 0.52
CA PHE A 39 -2.20 -8.01 -0.57
C PHE A 39 -2.77 -7.53 -1.88
N THR A 40 -4.06 -7.21 -1.96
CA THR A 40 -4.70 -6.78 -3.22
C THR A 40 -4.10 -5.47 -3.70
N THR A 41 -3.92 -4.48 -2.84
CA THR A 41 -3.33 -3.18 -3.23
C THR A 41 -1.90 -3.34 -3.73
N VAL A 42 -1.05 -4.07 -3.01
CA VAL A 42 0.34 -4.30 -3.42
C VAL A 42 0.41 -5.19 -4.66
N PHE A 43 -0.38 -6.25 -4.72
CA PHE A 43 -0.43 -7.16 -5.86
C PHE A 43 -0.86 -6.43 -7.13
N LEU A 44 -1.90 -5.59 -7.08
CA LEU A 44 -2.30 -4.77 -8.23
C LEU A 44 -1.23 -3.73 -8.61
N ALA A 45 -0.56 -3.13 -7.63
CA ALA A 45 0.51 -2.16 -7.89
C ALA A 45 1.75 -2.80 -8.52
N GLU A 46 2.07 -4.04 -8.15
CA GLU A 46 3.26 -4.77 -8.59
C GLU A 46 2.99 -5.75 -9.75
N LEU A 47 1.72 -6.00 -10.10
CA LEU A 47 1.33 -6.92 -11.15
C LEU A 47 1.87 -6.45 -12.50
N GLY A 48 2.76 -7.26 -13.09
CA GLY A 48 3.35 -6.92 -14.38
C GLY A 48 4.45 -5.86 -14.29
N ASP A 49 5.07 -5.69 -13.12
CA ASP A 49 6.33 -4.94 -13.04
C ASP A 49 7.36 -5.53 -14.02
N LYS A 50 8.23 -4.66 -14.52
CA LYS A 50 9.30 -5.00 -15.46
C LYS A 50 10.17 -6.13 -14.92
N THR A 51 10.36 -6.22 -13.61
CA THR A 51 11.12 -7.30 -12.98
C THR A 51 10.44 -8.66 -13.15
N GLN A 52 9.10 -8.72 -13.08
CA GLN A 52 8.34 -9.96 -13.28
C GLN A 52 8.38 -10.43 -14.74
N LEU A 53 8.23 -9.49 -15.70
CA LEU A 53 8.36 -9.81 -17.13
C LEU A 53 9.78 -10.26 -17.49
N ALA A 54 10.82 -9.61 -16.94
CA ALA A 54 12.20 -9.99 -17.16
C ALA A 54 12.49 -11.42 -16.63
N ALA A 55 12.02 -11.75 -15.42
CA ALA A 55 12.16 -13.09 -14.86
C ALA A 55 11.40 -14.14 -15.67
N LEU A 56 10.18 -13.83 -16.12
CA LEU A 56 9.37 -14.72 -16.96
C LEU A 56 10.04 -14.99 -18.31
N LEU A 57 10.50 -13.95 -19.00
CA LEU A 57 11.19 -14.07 -20.29
C LEU A 57 12.51 -14.85 -20.15
N LEU A 58 13.28 -14.58 -19.09
CA LEU A 58 14.52 -15.30 -18.83
C LEU A 58 14.25 -16.78 -18.53
N SER A 59 13.18 -17.08 -17.78
CA SER A 59 12.72 -18.46 -17.52
C SER A 59 12.29 -19.17 -18.81
N ALA A 60 11.54 -18.47 -19.67
CA ALA A 60 11.10 -19.01 -20.95
C ALA A 60 12.27 -19.28 -21.91
N GLN A 61 13.28 -18.40 -21.93
CA GLN A 61 14.42 -18.50 -22.83
C GLN A 61 15.46 -19.54 -22.38
N SER A 62 15.67 -19.70 -21.07
CA SER A 62 16.69 -20.61 -20.53
C SER A 62 16.22 -22.05 -20.38
N GLY A 63 14.90 -22.31 -20.46
CA GLY A 63 14.31 -23.64 -20.26
C GLY A 63 14.56 -24.24 -18.86
N LYS A 64 15.06 -23.43 -17.92
CA LYS A 64 15.52 -23.83 -16.58
C LYS A 64 14.86 -22.96 -15.50
N PRO A 65 13.55 -23.13 -15.25
CA PRO A 65 12.78 -22.24 -14.37
C PRO A 65 13.33 -22.19 -12.94
N VAL A 66 13.82 -23.31 -12.40
CA VAL A 66 14.38 -23.38 -11.04
C VAL A 66 15.63 -22.52 -10.90
N VAL A 67 16.52 -22.53 -11.91
CA VAL A 67 17.76 -21.73 -11.88
C VAL A 67 17.45 -20.25 -11.95
N VAL A 68 16.49 -19.86 -12.80
CA VAL A 68 16.04 -18.47 -12.90
C VAL A 68 15.36 -18.01 -11.62
N PHE A 69 14.53 -18.85 -11.00
CA PHE A 69 13.92 -18.55 -9.71
C PHE A 69 14.98 -18.29 -8.62
N VAL A 70 15.98 -19.16 -8.49
CA VAL A 70 17.07 -18.99 -7.51
C VAL A 70 17.89 -17.74 -7.83
N GLY A 71 18.25 -17.50 -9.09
CA GLY A 71 19.01 -16.32 -9.49
C GLY A 71 18.25 -15.01 -9.22
N ALA A 72 16.96 -14.94 -9.60
CA ALA A 72 16.10 -13.79 -9.33
C ALA A 72 15.90 -13.56 -7.83
N SER A 73 15.74 -14.63 -7.04
CA SER A 73 15.61 -14.55 -5.58
C SER A 73 16.89 -14.00 -4.94
N LEU A 74 18.06 -14.49 -5.37
CA LEU A 74 19.36 -13.99 -4.88
C LEU A 74 19.59 -12.52 -5.28
N ALA A 75 19.20 -12.14 -6.49
CA ALA A 75 19.28 -10.76 -6.94
C ALA A 75 18.38 -9.84 -6.08
N LEU A 76 17.16 -10.27 -5.79
CA LEU A 76 16.22 -9.54 -4.94
C LEU A 76 16.77 -9.37 -3.52
N ILE A 77 17.22 -10.46 -2.89
CA ILE A 77 17.81 -10.43 -1.55
C ILE A 77 19.02 -9.49 -1.51
N SER A 78 19.90 -9.57 -2.51
CA SER A 78 21.10 -8.72 -2.59
C SER A 78 20.73 -7.25 -2.76
N SER A 79 19.75 -6.96 -3.63
CA SER A 79 19.23 -5.60 -3.84
C SER A 79 18.61 -5.03 -2.57
N SER A 80 17.74 -5.80 -1.91
CA SER A 80 17.13 -5.40 -0.64
C SER A 80 18.17 -5.18 0.45
N LEU A 81 19.19 -6.03 0.53
CA LEU A 81 20.27 -5.88 1.50
C LEU A 81 21.03 -4.57 1.29
N VAL A 82 21.42 -4.27 0.05
CA VAL A 82 22.07 -2.99 -0.30
C VAL A 82 21.16 -1.81 0.04
N GLY A 83 19.87 -1.88 -0.32
CA GLY A 83 18.89 -0.85 -0.02
C GLY A 83 18.72 -0.59 1.48
N VAL A 84 18.65 -1.65 2.29
CA VAL A 84 18.55 -1.54 3.75
C VAL A 84 19.84 -0.97 4.35
N LEU A 85 21.02 -1.42 3.91
CA LEU A 85 22.29 -0.89 4.40
C LEU A 85 22.42 0.61 4.09
N LEU A 86 22.13 0.99 2.85
CA LEU A 86 22.20 2.37 2.41
C LEU A 86 21.16 3.24 3.13
N GLY A 87 19.92 2.75 3.25
CA GLY A 87 18.85 3.42 3.99
C GLY A 87 19.19 3.61 5.47
N ARG A 88 19.77 2.59 6.12
CA ARG A 88 20.25 2.69 7.51
C ARG A 88 21.39 3.69 7.66
N TRP A 89 22.29 3.77 6.68
CA TRP A 89 23.36 4.76 6.69
C TRP A 89 22.81 6.18 6.52
N LEU A 90 21.92 6.40 5.54
CA LEU A 90 21.23 7.66 5.30
C LEU A 90 20.44 8.13 6.53
N ALA A 91 19.70 7.23 7.18
CA ALA A 91 18.92 7.54 8.38
C ALA A 91 19.77 7.96 9.60
N LYS A 92 21.07 7.64 9.62
CA LYS A 92 21.99 8.12 10.67
C LYS A 92 22.52 9.53 10.39
N VAL A 93 22.58 9.92 9.12
CA VAL A 93 23.20 11.19 8.68
C VAL A 93 22.16 12.27 8.48
N MET A 94 20.92 11.91 8.11
CA MET A 94 19.87 12.85 7.75
C MET A 94 18.63 12.71 8.64
N ALA A 95 17.97 13.86 8.90
CA ALA A 95 16.72 13.86 9.65
C ALA A 95 15.58 13.20 8.84
N PRO A 96 14.62 12.52 9.48
CA PRO A 96 13.52 11.83 8.80
C PRO A 96 12.77 12.71 7.79
N GLN A 97 12.54 13.98 8.15
CA GLN A 97 11.84 14.95 7.31
C GLN A 97 12.61 15.29 6.02
N GLN A 98 13.94 15.22 6.05
CA GLN A 98 14.78 15.45 4.87
C GLN A 98 14.70 14.24 3.93
N LEU A 99 14.69 13.02 4.48
CA LEU A 99 14.53 11.78 3.71
C LEU A 99 13.18 11.74 2.98
N GLU A 100 12.10 12.12 3.66
CA GLU A 100 10.76 12.13 3.09
C GLU A 100 10.63 13.16 1.94
N ARG A 101 11.15 14.38 2.14
CA ARG A 101 11.19 15.39 1.07
C ARG A 101 12.05 14.93 -0.10
N LEU A 102 13.21 14.33 0.16
CA LEU A 102 14.10 13.84 -0.88
C LEU A 102 13.43 12.74 -1.69
N ALA A 103 12.77 11.78 -1.04
CA ALA A 103 12.02 10.73 -1.70
C ALA A 103 10.90 11.30 -2.59
N GLY A 104 10.13 12.27 -2.09
CA GLY A 104 9.09 12.94 -2.86
C GLY A 104 9.63 13.70 -4.09
N ILE A 105 10.73 14.45 -3.93
CA ILE A 105 11.39 15.17 -5.03
C ILE A 105 11.89 14.18 -6.09
N LEU A 106 12.55 13.09 -5.67
CA LEU A 106 13.02 12.05 -6.58
C LEU A 106 11.86 11.40 -7.32
N MET A 107 10.75 11.11 -6.63
CA MET A 107 9.55 10.54 -7.23
C MET A 107 8.98 11.43 -8.34
N VAL A 108 8.83 12.73 -8.08
CA VAL A 108 8.34 13.71 -9.07
C VAL A 108 9.32 13.84 -10.24
N ALA A 109 10.63 13.93 -9.96
CA ALA A 109 11.65 14.04 -10.99
C ALA A 109 11.67 12.81 -11.93
N LEU A 110 11.62 11.61 -11.36
CA LEU A 110 11.54 10.35 -12.13
C LEU A 110 10.24 10.27 -12.93
N GLY A 111 9.11 10.67 -12.33
CA GLY A 111 7.81 10.71 -13.01
C GLY A 111 7.82 11.65 -14.22
N LEU A 112 8.36 12.86 -14.07
CA LEU A 112 8.52 13.81 -15.18
C LEU A 112 9.47 13.28 -16.26
N TRP A 113 10.57 12.66 -15.86
CA TRP A 113 11.53 12.08 -16.79
C TRP A 113 10.93 10.91 -17.60
N LEU A 114 10.23 10.00 -16.93
CA LEU A 114 9.52 8.88 -17.56
C LEU A 114 8.38 9.39 -18.45
N GLY A 115 7.63 10.39 -18.01
CA GLY A 115 6.59 11.03 -18.80
C GLY A 115 7.16 11.66 -20.07
N ARG A 116 8.29 12.38 -19.98
CA ARG A 116 8.98 12.93 -21.16
C ARG A 116 9.42 11.82 -22.12
N GLN A 117 9.99 10.73 -21.61
CA GLN A 117 10.37 9.58 -22.43
C GLN A 117 9.15 8.95 -23.12
N ALA A 118 8.03 8.80 -22.41
CA ALA A 118 6.80 8.28 -22.99
C ALA A 118 6.26 9.18 -24.10
N VAL A 119 6.26 10.51 -23.91
CA VAL A 119 5.83 11.47 -24.93
C VAL A 119 6.72 11.42 -26.17
N VAL A 120 8.04 11.34 -26.00
CA VAL A 120 8.98 11.23 -27.13
C VAL A 120 8.80 9.90 -27.87
N ALA A 121 8.60 8.80 -27.14
CA ALA A 121 8.36 7.48 -27.73
C ALA A 121 7.03 7.37 -28.51
N LEU A 122 6.05 8.22 -28.17
CA LEU A 122 4.74 8.30 -28.85
C LEU A 122 4.69 9.42 -29.91
N GLY A 123 5.77 10.17 -30.08
CA GLY A 123 5.85 11.27 -31.04
C GLY A 123 5.83 10.79 -32.50
N PRO A 124 5.43 11.65 -33.45
CA PRO A 124 5.17 11.30 -34.86
C PRO A 124 6.40 10.81 -35.66
N GLU A 125 7.61 10.79 -35.08
CA GLU A 125 8.83 10.26 -35.71
C GLU A 125 8.93 8.73 -35.68
N SER A 126 8.06 8.01 -34.96
CA SER A 126 8.11 6.55 -34.88
C SER A 126 7.41 5.83 -36.05
N LEU A 127 6.99 6.54 -37.10
CA LEU A 127 6.45 5.92 -38.31
C LEU A 127 7.62 5.45 -39.21
N PRO A 128 7.82 4.13 -39.39
CA PRO A 128 8.65 3.66 -40.50
C PRO A 128 7.95 4.08 -41.81
N LEU A 129 8.60 4.94 -42.60
CA LEU A 129 8.20 5.21 -43.98
C LEU A 129 8.39 3.95 -44.84
#